data_AF-A0A3C2AFS4-F1
#
_entry.id   AF-A0A3C2AFS4-F1
#
_cell.length_a   1.000
_cell.length_b   1.000
_cell.length_c   1.000
_cell.angle_alpha   90.00
_cell.angle_beta   90.00
_cell.angle_gamma   90.00
#
_symmetry.space_group_name_H-M   'P 1'
#
loop_
_entity.id
_entity.type
_entity.pdbx_description
1 polymer ?
#
loop_
_entity_poly.entity_id
_entity_poly.type
_entity_poly.pdbx_seq_one_letter_code
_entity_poly.pdbx_strand_id
1 'polypeptide(L)'
;KEVQEKSLKYLHPTFEGEAILSIGKSVDYVEKGVSGIVNIMPFTCMPGMVVTALSKKFKEDYNNIPWLNMVYDGQQDGQSQTRLEAFIYQARQHREKN
;
A
#
# COMPACT_ATOMS: atom_id res chain seq x y z
N LYS A 1 -27.21 8.18 9.60
CA LYS A 1 -27.16 7.92 11.05
C LYS A 1 -27.94 6.66 11.40
N GLU A 2 -29.27 6.61 11.19
CA GLU A 2 -30.07 5.40 11.48
C GLU A 2 -29.58 4.10 10.79
N VAL A 3 -29.13 4.17 9.54
CA VAL A 3 -28.59 2.99 8.81
C VAL A 3 -27.26 2.49 9.41
N GLN A 4 -26.39 3.40 9.85
CA GLN A 4 -25.10 3.05 10.47
C GLN A 4 -25.30 2.45 11.87
N GLU A 5 -26.31 2.92 12.62
CA GLU A 5 -26.63 2.36 13.93
C GLU A 5 -27.07 0.88 13.82
N LYS A 6 -27.81 0.53 12.76
CA LYS A 6 -28.22 -0.86 12.49
C LYS A 6 -27.04 -1.78 12.18
N SER A 7 -25.92 -1.26 11.66
CA SER A 7 -24.72 -2.07 11.40
C SER A 7 -23.90 -2.38 12.65
N LEU A 8 -24.06 -1.65 13.75
CA LEU A 8 -23.22 -1.78 14.97
C LEU A 8 -23.21 -3.18 15.59
N LYS A 9 -24.27 -3.96 15.39
CA LYS A 9 -24.34 -5.37 15.82
C LYS A 9 -23.37 -6.28 15.05
N TYR A 10 -23.03 -5.91 13.81
CA TYR A 10 -22.24 -6.71 12.88
C TYR A 10 -20.86 -6.10 12.61
N LEU A 11 -20.75 -4.77 12.64
CA LEU A 11 -19.54 -4.05 12.27
C LEU A 11 -19.40 -2.77 13.08
N HIS A 12 -18.30 -2.66 13.81
CA HIS A 12 -17.98 -1.46 14.57
C HIS A 12 -17.55 -0.32 13.62
N PRO A 13 -17.92 0.95 13.87
CA PRO A 13 -17.62 2.07 12.96
C PRO A 13 -16.12 2.31 12.76
N THR A 14 -15.27 1.84 13.68
CA THR A 14 -13.81 1.93 13.54
C THR A 14 -13.25 1.00 12.46
N PHE A 15 -14.06 0.11 11.88
CA PHE A 15 -13.66 -0.74 10.77
C PHE A 15 -13.41 0.05 9.48
N GLU A 16 -13.92 1.29 9.38
CA GLU A 16 -13.67 2.21 8.28
C GLU A 16 -12.31 2.91 8.46
N GLY A 17 -11.20 2.26 8.08
CA GLY A 17 -9.88 2.86 8.34
C GLY A 17 -8.67 2.25 7.62
N GLU A 18 -8.85 1.26 6.76
CA GLU A 18 -7.69 0.53 6.22
C GLU A 18 -6.76 1.40 5.35
N ALA A 19 -7.31 2.33 4.55
CA ALA A 19 -6.50 3.21 3.70
C ALA A 19 -5.64 4.19 4.53
N ILE A 20 -6.24 4.84 5.54
CA ILE A 20 -5.52 5.77 6.42
C ILE A 20 -4.46 5.02 7.25
N LEU A 21 -4.77 3.80 7.72
CA LEU A 21 -3.81 2.96 8.42
C LEU A 21 -2.67 2.50 7.50
N SER A 22 -2.96 2.18 6.24
CA SER A 22 -1.94 1.73 5.28
C SER A 22 -0.97 2.85 4.92
N ILE A 23 -1.46 4.07 4.67
CA ILE A 23 -0.60 5.23 4.47
C ILE A 23 0.16 5.58 5.75
N GLY A 24 -0.49 5.57 6.91
CA GLY A 24 0.17 5.84 8.20
C GLY A 24 1.30 4.86 8.50
N LYS A 25 1.08 3.56 8.27
CA LYS A 25 2.15 2.54 8.36
C LYS A 25 3.28 2.79 7.36
N SER A 26 2.94 3.23 6.15
CA SER A 26 3.94 3.57 5.14
C SER A 26 4.85 4.70 5.64
N VAL A 27 4.29 5.74 6.26
CA VAL A 27 5.08 6.82 6.90
C VAL A 27 5.97 6.25 8.02
N ASP A 28 5.40 5.51 8.96
CA ASP A 28 6.13 4.90 10.08
C ASP A 28 7.29 4.00 9.60
N TYR A 29 7.12 3.26 8.51
CA TYR A 29 8.18 2.44 7.94
C TYR A 29 9.30 3.29 7.32
N VAL A 30 8.97 4.37 6.61
CA VAL A 30 9.97 5.28 6.04
C VAL A 30 10.79 5.92 7.16
N GLU A 31 10.14 6.37 8.22
CA GLU A 31 10.82 6.94 9.40
C GLU A 31 11.76 5.94 10.08
N LYS A 32 11.45 4.64 9.99
CA LYS A 32 12.31 3.54 10.46
C LYS A 32 13.41 3.12 9.46
N GLY A 33 13.53 3.79 8.32
CA GLY A 33 14.63 3.60 7.38
C GLY A 33 14.44 2.45 6.40
N VAL A 34 13.21 2.04 6.07
CA VAL A 34 13.00 1.09 4.96
C VAL A 34 13.40 1.70 3.62
N SER A 35 13.82 0.87 2.68
CA SER A 35 14.27 1.32 1.35
C SER A 35 13.23 1.15 0.24
N GLY A 36 12.01 0.78 0.60
CA GLY A 36 10.92 0.58 -0.36
C GLY A 36 9.65 0.08 0.31
N ILE A 37 8.51 0.26 -0.37
CA ILE A 37 7.19 -0.15 0.11
C ILE A 37 6.48 -0.99 -0.95
N VAL A 38 5.84 -2.08 -0.51
CA VAL A 38 4.95 -2.88 -1.36
C VAL A 38 3.53 -2.81 -0.81
N ASN A 39 2.62 -2.27 -1.60
CA ASN A 39 1.19 -2.29 -1.32
C ASN A 39 0.57 -3.52 -2.01
N ILE A 40 0.14 -4.50 -1.22
CA ILE A 40 -0.42 -5.77 -1.70
C ILE A 40 -1.91 -5.80 -1.34
N MET A 41 -2.77 -6.04 -2.32
CA MET A 41 -4.21 -6.00 -2.13
C MET A 41 -4.97 -6.97 -3.05
N PRO A 42 -6.14 -7.48 -2.65
CA PRO A 42 -7.02 -8.19 -3.56
C PRO A 42 -7.53 -7.29 -4.69
N PHE A 43 -7.90 -7.90 -5.81
CA PHE A 43 -8.62 -7.21 -6.89
C PHE A 43 -9.90 -6.57 -6.34
N THR A 44 -10.21 -5.37 -6.81
CA THR A 44 -11.34 -4.53 -6.33
C THR A 44 -11.30 -4.07 -4.87
N CYS A 45 -10.19 -4.24 -4.15
CA CYS A 45 -10.04 -3.70 -2.78
C CYS A 45 -10.09 -2.16 -2.80
N MET A 46 -11.24 -1.57 -2.46
CA MET A 46 -11.43 -0.11 -2.45
C MET A 46 -10.36 0.62 -1.61
N PRO A 47 -10.05 0.22 -0.35
CA PRO A 47 -9.00 0.88 0.41
C PRO A 47 -7.62 0.79 -0.25
N GLY A 48 -7.27 -0.38 -0.82
CA GLY A 48 -6.02 -0.56 -1.54
C GLY A 48 -5.90 0.29 -2.80
N MET A 49 -7.02 0.52 -3.51
CA MET A 49 -7.05 1.42 -4.67
C MET A 49 -6.85 2.89 -4.26
N VAL A 50 -7.39 3.31 -3.11
CA VAL A 50 -7.12 4.65 -2.55
C VAL A 50 -5.62 4.79 -2.25
N VAL A 51 -5.01 3.79 -1.61
CA VAL A 51 -3.56 3.77 -1.32
C VAL A 51 -2.74 3.82 -2.61
N THR A 52 -3.14 3.07 -3.63
CA THR A 52 -2.50 3.08 -4.97
C THR A 52 -2.58 4.44 -5.64
N ALA A 53 -3.72 5.14 -5.54
CA ALA A 53 -3.86 6.49 -6.08
C ALA A 53 -2.95 7.50 -5.38
N LEU A 54 -2.74 7.33 -4.07
CA LEU A 54 -1.86 8.18 -3.26
C LEU A 54 -0.37 7.84 -3.41
N SER A 55 -0.03 6.64 -3.88
CA SER A 55 1.36 6.16 -3.87
C SER A 55 2.31 7.08 -4.65
N LYS A 56 1.85 7.67 -5.76
CA LYS A 56 2.70 8.58 -6.55
C LYS A 56 3.17 9.78 -5.70
N LYS A 57 2.22 10.46 -5.06
CA LYS A 57 2.51 11.61 -4.20
C LYS A 57 3.37 11.21 -3.00
N PHE A 58 3.05 10.08 -2.37
CA PHE A 58 3.84 9.55 -1.26
C PHE A 58 5.32 9.39 -1.65
N LYS A 59 5.61 8.76 -2.81
CA LYS A 59 7.00 8.62 -3.28
C LYS A 59 7.69 9.97 -3.42
N GLU A 60 7.02 10.94 -4.03
CA GLU A 60 7.55 12.29 -4.25
C GLU A 60 7.86 13.00 -2.93
N ASP A 61 6.99 12.85 -1.93
CA ASP A 61 7.16 13.44 -0.60
C ASP A 61 8.31 12.77 0.20
N TYR A 62 8.68 11.52 -0.11
CA TYR A 62 9.74 10.75 0.58
C TYR A 62 10.91 10.38 -0.34
N ASN A 63 11.61 11.38 -0.90
CA ASN A 63 12.84 11.23 -1.69
C ASN A 63 12.77 10.20 -2.84
N ASN A 64 11.61 10.09 -3.48
CA ASN A 64 11.33 9.09 -4.52
C ASN A 64 11.60 7.65 -4.07
N ILE A 65 11.27 7.32 -2.82
CA ILE A 65 11.36 5.95 -2.30
C ILE A 65 10.64 4.96 -3.25
N PRO A 66 11.24 3.80 -3.57
CA PRO A 66 10.61 2.78 -4.40
C PRO A 66 9.28 2.30 -3.82
N TRP A 67 8.28 2.18 -4.69
CA TRP A 67 6.94 1.70 -4.32
C TRP A 67 6.41 0.76 -5.38
N LEU A 68 5.85 -0.38 -4.96
CA LEU A 68 5.22 -1.37 -5.84
C LEU A 68 3.77 -1.64 -5.40
N ASN A 69 2.81 -1.52 -6.32
CA ASN A 69 1.43 -1.96 -6.09
C ASN A 69 1.22 -3.35 -6.72
N MET A 70 0.82 -4.34 -5.93
CA MET A 70 0.50 -5.69 -6.38
C MET A 70 -0.97 -5.99 -6.13
N VAL A 71 -1.69 -6.37 -7.18
CA VAL A 71 -3.11 -6.71 -7.12
C VAL A 71 -3.26 -8.20 -7.36
N TYR A 72 -3.97 -8.89 -6.49
CA TYR A 72 -4.15 -10.34 -6.58
C TYR A 72 -5.63 -10.70 -6.80
N ASP A 73 -5.92 -11.43 -7.87
CA ASP A 73 -7.27 -11.88 -8.24
C ASP A 73 -7.45 -13.41 -8.15
N GLY A 74 -6.45 -14.11 -7.61
CA GLY A 74 -6.44 -15.58 -7.52
C GLY A 74 -5.90 -16.27 -8.78
N GLN A 75 -5.58 -15.54 -9.85
CA GLN A 75 -4.93 -16.09 -11.04
C GLN A 75 -3.40 -15.99 -10.92
N GLN A 76 -2.69 -16.79 -11.72
CA GLN A 76 -1.24 -16.63 -11.85
C GLN A 76 -0.93 -15.38 -12.69
N ASP A 77 -0.41 -14.34 -12.04
CA ASP A 77 0.19 -13.20 -12.73
C ASP A 77 1.63 -13.55 -13.15
N GLY A 78 1.81 -13.90 -14.42
CA GLY A 78 3.12 -14.23 -15.00
C GLY A 78 4.15 -13.09 -14.97
N GLN A 79 3.74 -11.85 -14.67
CA GLN A 79 4.64 -10.70 -14.58
C GLN A 79 4.97 -10.30 -13.13
N SER A 80 4.26 -10.84 -12.14
CA SER A 80 4.45 -10.47 -10.73
C SER A 80 5.89 -10.68 -10.26
N GLN A 81 6.54 -11.76 -10.68
CA GLN A 81 7.93 -12.04 -10.33
C GLN A 81 8.88 -10.98 -10.91
N THR A 82 8.80 -10.70 -12.22
CA THR A 82 9.65 -9.70 -12.88
C THR A 82 9.47 -8.30 -12.30
N ARG A 83 8.22 -7.93 -11.96
CA ARG A 83 7.93 -6.63 -11.31
C ARG A 83 8.53 -6.55 -9.91
N LEU A 84 8.47 -7.63 -9.14
CA LEU A 84 9.10 -7.72 -7.83
C LEU A 84 10.63 -7.64 -7.93
N GLU A 85 11.23 -8.34 -8.87
CA GLU A 85 12.69 -8.29 -9.13
C GLU A 85 13.13 -6.86 -9.46
N ALA A 86 12.42 -6.16 -10.34
CA ALA A 86 12.68 -4.76 -10.68
C ALA A 86 12.54 -3.84 -9.45
N PHE A 87 11.53 -4.06 -8.61
CA PHE A 87 11.35 -3.31 -7.37
C PHE A 87 12.51 -3.53 -6.38
N ILE A 88 12.95 -4.77 -6.17
CA ILE A 88 14.08 -5.08 -5.29
C ILE A 88 15.36 -4.42 -5.79
N TYR A 89 15.59 -4.42 -7.11
CA TYR A 89 16.71 -3.69 -7.71
C TYR A 89 16.62 -2.19 -7.40
N GLN A 90 15.46 -1.56 -7.58
CA GLN A 90 15.25 -0.14 -7.24
C GLN A 90 15.44 0.15 -5.75
N ALA A 91 14.94 -0.72 -4.86
CA ALA A 91 15.10 -0.59 -3.41
C ALA A 91 16.56 -0.66 -2.97
N ARG A 92 17.36 -1.56 -3.55
CA ARG A 92 18.81 -1.62 -3.30
C ARG A 92 19.52 -0.34 -3.73
N GLN A 93 19.22 0.14 -4.94
CA GLN A 93 19.78 1.39 -5.45
C GLN A 93 19.40 2.61 -4.61
N HIS A 94 18.17 2.65 -4.09
CA HIS A 94 17.73 3.70 -3.18
C HIS A 94 18.48 3.62 -1.84
N ARG A 95 18.71 2.42 -1.31
CA ARG A 95 19.48 2.21 -0.08
C ARG A 95 20.94 2.63 -0.20
N GLU A 96 21.57 2.44 -1.35
CA GLU A 96 22.98 2.82 -1.56
C GLU A 96 23.18 4.34 -1.70
N LYS A 97 22.11 5.08 -2.04
CA LYS A 97 22.14 6.54 -2.24
C LYS A 97 21.81 7.35 -0.99
N ASN A 98 21.30 6.71 0.07
CA ASN A 98 20.92 7.34 1.35
C ASN A 98 21.75 6.74 2.49
#